data_AF-A0A1I8B4B2-F1
#
_entry.id   AF-A0A1I8B4B2-F1
#
_cell.length_a   1.000
_cell.length_b   1.000
_cell.length_c   1.000
_cell.angle_alpha   90.00
_cell.angle_beta   90.00
_cell.angle_gamma   90.00
#
_symmetry.space_group_name_H-M   'P 1'
#
loop_
_entity.id
_entity.type
_entity.pdbx_description
1 polymer ?
#
loop_
_entity_poly.entity_id
_entity_poly.type
_entity_poly.pdbx_seq_one_letter_code
_entity_poly.pdbx_strand_id
1 'polypeptide(L)'
;MENIEVNYVLHAFMHSSHTKLTYILNLHDKLEQHWLRLKDILEQKYFITLKDNGELNNLKHEYPPIARVEDRAASIIQAWWRGLRYRKSMLQEHKEKLKSCVLQLREAPCSEENPKEERCEPLKQRILRYLDGLLSTVLTERKVMALRLNRLADSSHVAMECMLQNRAIPTILECISDLNRSVAHLYVIRPLCTLIVKLLLYKPFVNLYVNDCLDKLLSNAIHQIHNNYNDSNVVSDQINIIKELSYYSGFAEKMRALHFDWFMQKYKQHFGKLKQNDPRFNAYRFLCNLQKRLNNFVVIKND
;
A
#
# COMPACT_ATOMS: atom_id res chain seq x y z
N MET A 1 -23.96 -1.46 22.43
CA MET A 1 -23.19 -1.56 21.16
C MET A 1 -22.22 -0.38 20.96
N GLU A 2 -22.08 0.56 21.91
CA GLU A 2 -21.29 1.80 21.74
C GLU A 2 -19.80 1.68 22.10
N ASN A 3 -19.39 0.61 22.78
CA ASN A 3 -18.00 0.41 23.22
C ASN A 3 -17.05 -0.12 22.14
N ILE A 4 -17.59 -0.46 20.97
CA ILE A 4 -16.89 -1.12 19.88
C ILE A 4 -16.14 -0.07 19.05
N GLU A 5 -16.79 1.01 18.62
CA GLU A 5 -16.21 2.01 17.68
C GLU A 5 -15.08 2.87 18.24
N VAL A 6 -15.16 3.26 19.53
CA VAL A 6 -14.09 4.01 20.21
C VAL A 6 -12.83 3.15 20.40
N ASN A 7 -13.00 1.82 20.52
CA ASN A 7 -11.86 0.90 20.53
C ASN A 7 -11.08 0.91 19.20
N TYR A 8 -11.73 1.17 18.06
CA TYR A 8 -11.14 1.06 16.73
C TYR A 8 -10.38 2.30 16.25
N VAL A 9 -10.87 3.51 16.56
CA VAL A 9 -10.14 4.76 16.23
C VAL A 9 -8.80 4.79 16.97
N LEU A 10 -8.80 4.32 18.21
CA LEU A 10 -7.61 4.18 19.04
C LEU A 10 -6.73 3.00 18.59
N HIS A 11 -7.29 1.88 18.14
CA HIS A 11 -6.53 0.78 17.54
C HIS A 11 -5.78 1.20 16.27
N ALA A 12 -6.40 2.01 15.40
CA ALA A 12 -5.77 2.56 14.19
C ALA A 12 -4.64 3.57 14.52
N PHE A 13 -4.82 4.39 15.55
CA PHE A 13 -3.78 5.30 16.05
C PHE A 13 -2.62 4.52 16.69
N MET A 14 -2.93 3.49 17.48
CA MET A 14 -1.96 2.59 18.12
C MET A 14 -1.19 1.75 17.12
N HIS A 15 -1.83 1.19 16.09
CA HIS A 15 -1.15 0.44 15.05
C HIS A 15 -0.27 1.34 14.19
N SER A 16 -0.68 2.56 13.84
CA SER A 16 0.21 3.53 13.16
C SER A 16 1.52 3.76 13.92
N SER A 17 1.46 3.85 15.25
CA SER A 17 2.62 4.02 16.13
C SER A 17 3.38 2.70 16.34
N HIS A 18 2.68 1.59 16.55
CA HIS A 18 3.25 0.25 16.73
C HIS A 18 3.91 -0.25 15.44
N THR A 19 3.29 -0.11 14.27
CA THR A 19 3.87 -0.45 12.96
C THR A 19 5.03 0.47 12.60
N LYS A 20 5.03 1.76 12.98
CA LYS A 20 6.23 2.62 12.91
C LYS A 20 7.34 2.06 13.80
N LEU A 21 7.00 1.55 14.98
CA LEU A 21 7.93 0.96 15.93
C LEU A 21 8.45 -0.42 15.51
N THR A 22 7.62 -1.33 15.03
CA THR A 22 8.00 -2.61 14.45
C THR A 22 8.80 -2.42 13.16
N TYR A 23 8.49 -1.40 12.36
CA TYR A 23 9.31 -1.01 11.21
C TYR A 23 10.68 -0.47 11.65
N ILE A 24 10.73 0.34 12.71
CA ILE A 24 11.99 0.80 13.33
C ILE A 24 12.78 -0.37 13.92
N LEU A 25 12.13 -1.37 14.52
CA LEU A 25 12.76 -2.59 15.06
C LEU A 25 13.25 -3.53 13.95
N ASN A 26 12.49 -3.72 12.88
CA ASN A 26 12.94 -4.49 11.70
C ASN A 26 14.04 -3.76 10.92
N LEU A 27 14.04 -2.41 10.92
CA LEU A 27 15.17 -1.62 10.46
C LEU A 27 16.36 -1.76 11.42
N HIS A 28 16.15 -1.84 12.73
CA HIS A 28 17.19 -2.01 13.74
C HIS A 28 17.97 -3.29 13.49
N ASP A 29 17.31 -4.44 13.36
CA ASP A 29 18.00 -5.73 13.14
C ASP A 29 18.73 -5.75 11.79
N LYS A 30 18.12 -5.19 10.74
CA LYS A 30 18.76 -5.08 9.42
C LYS A 30 19.93 -4.09 9.42
N LEU A 31 19.80 -2.94 10.08
CA LEU A 31 20.85 -1.92 10.18
C LEU A 31 21.99 -2.39 11.08
N GLU A 32 21.72 -3.16 12.13
CA GLU A 32 22.72 -3.77 13.00
C GLU A 32 23.49 -4.87 12.26
N GLN A 33 22.80 -5.72 11.49
CA GLN A 33 23.45 -6.68 10.59
C GLN A 33 24.27 -6.00 9.48
N HIS A 34 23.74 -4.93 8.88
CA HIS A 34 24.49 -4.13 7.90
C HIS A 34 25.67 -3.38 8.52
N TRP A 35 25.54 -2.91 9.76
CA TRP A 35 26.60 -2.26 10.53
C TRP A 35 27.71 -3.25 10.89
N LEU A 36 27.37 -4.45 11.37
CA LEU A 36 28.34 -5.51 11.63
C LEU A 36 29.09 -5.93 10.36
N ARG A 37 28.37 -6.08 9.23
CA ARG A 37 29.00 -6.32 7.92
C ARG A 37 29.89 -5.16 7.46
N LEU A 38 29.45 -3.92 7.62
CA LEU A 38 30.25 -2.74 7.27
C LEU A 38 31.48 -2.64 8.15
N LYS A 39 31.36 -2.93 9.45
CA LYS A 39 32.46 -2.98 10.40
C LYS A 39 33.47 -4.06 10.01
N ASP A 40 33.02 -5.28 9.67
CA ASP A 40 33.90 -6.36 9.21
C ASP A 40 34.61 -5.99 7.89
N ILE A 41 33.89 -5.38 6.92
CA ILE A 41 34.48 -4.93 5.66
C ILE A 41 35.51 -3.81 5.88
N LEU A 42 35.21 -2.88 6.79
CA LEU A 42 36.11 -1.79 7.14
C LEU A 42 37.33 -2.32 7.90
N GLU A 43 37.18 -3.23 8.85
CA GLU A 43 38.29 -3.86 9.58
C GLU A 43 39.17 -4.73 8.66
N GLN A 44 38.59 -5.47 7.72
CA GLN A 44 39.33 -6.23 6.71
C GLN A 44 40.08 -5.32 5.73
N LYS A 45 39.47 -4.23 5.26
CA LYS A 45 40.15 -3.27 4.38
C LYS A 45 41.21 -2.46 5.12
N TYR A 46 40.98 -2.04 6.37
CA TYR A 46 41.96 -1.27 7.15
C TYR A 46 43.26 -2.04 7.40
N PHE A 47 43.17 -3.36 7.63
CA PHE A 47 44.36 -4.22 7.78
C PHE A 47 45.11 -4.49 6.48
N ILE A 48 44.44 -4.43 5.33
CA ILE A 48 45.08 -4.57 4.01
C ILE A 48 45.76 -3.26 3.60
N THR A 49 45.12 -2.11 3.80
CA THR A 49 45.66 -0.80 3.40
C THR A 49 46.84 -0.34 4.26
N LEU A 50 46.98 -0.81 5.50
CA LEU A 50 48.16 -0.52 6.34
C LEU A 50 49.40 -1.36 5.96
N LYS A 51 49.24 -2.43 5.17
CA LYS A 51 50.35 -3.30 4.76
C LYS A 51 51.02 -2.88 3.45
N ASP A 52 50.31 -2.13 2.59
CA ASP A 52 50.75 -1.82 1.21
C ASP A 52 50.97 -0.30 0.96
N ASN A 53 51.27 0.50 1.99
CA ASN A 53 51.52 1.94 1.83
C ASN A 53 52.95 2.26 1.35
N GLY A 54 53.29 1.77 0.15
CA GLY A 54 54.45 2.22 -0.62
C GLY A 54 54.14 3.28 -1.68
N GLU A 55 52.91 3.35 -2.21
CA GLU A 55 52.67 4.08 -3.48
C GLU A 55 51.30 4.80 -3.56
N LEU A 56 51.00 5.70 -2.61
CA LEU A 56 49.75 6.48 -2.65
C LEU A 56 49.95 8.01 -2.58
N ASN A 57 51.05 8.52 -3.14
CA ASN A 57 51.30 9.96 -3.21
C ASN A 57 50.77 10.66 -4.47
N ASN A 58 50.30 9.93 -5.50
CA ASN A 58 50.00 10.53 -6.81
C ASN A 58 48.51 10.72 -7.16
N LEU A 59 47.56 10.53 -6.24
CA LEU A 59 46.11 10.63 -6.53
C LEU A 59 45.38 11.75 -5.77
N LYS A 60 46.09 12.72 -5.21
CA LYS A 60 45.51 13.77 -4.34
C LYS A 60 44.81 14.95 -5.05
N HIS A 61 44.61 14.94 -6.37
CA HIS A 61 44.19 16.16 -7.08
C HIS A 61 42.88 16.16 -7.86
N GLU A 62 42.05 15.11 -7.85
CA GLU A 62 40.74 15.18 -8.54
C GLU A 62 39.50 14.70 -7.76
N TYR A 63 39.65 14.18 -6.54
CA TYR A 63 38.49 13.76 -5.72
C TYR A 63 38.66 14.15 -4.25
N PRO A 64 37.58 14.50 -3.53
CA PRO A 64 37.66 14.69 -2.08
C PRO A 64 38.22 13.41 -1.44
N PRO A 65 39.17 13.52 -0.49
CA PRO A 65 39.83 12.37 0.11
C PRO A 65 38.79 11.37 0.62
N ILE A 66 38.93 10.10 0.26
CA ILE A 66 38.00 9.00 0.60
C ILE A 66 37.64 9.01 2.11
N ALA A 67 38.62 9.33 2.97
CA ALA A 67 38.44 9.54 4.41
C ALA A 67 37.31 10.55 4.75
N ARG A 68 37.17 11.66 4.02
CA ARG A 68 36.12 12.67 4.27
C ARG A 68 34.70 12.18 3.93
N VAL A 69 34.57 11.24 2.99
CA VAL A 69 33.26 10.65 2.63
C VAL A 69 32.86 9.60 3.66
N GLU A 70 33.82 8.78 4.09
CA GLU A 70 33.64 7.78 5.14
C GLU A 70 33.32 8.43 6.50
N ASP A 71 34.00 9.51 6.88
CA ASP A 71 33.74 10.26 8.12
C ASP A 71 32.32 10.87 8.14
N ARG A 72 31.86 11.38 7.00
CA ARG A 72 30.50 11.91 6.84
C ARG A 72 29.46 10.80 6.93
N ALA A 73 29.69 9.67 6.27
CA ALA A 73 28.80 8.52 6.35
C ALA A 73 28.73 7.96 7.78
N ALA A 74 29.87 7.80 8.45
CA ALA A 74 29.96 7.36 9.83
C ALA A 74 29.22 8.31 10.78
N SER A 75 29.36 9.62 10.59
CA SER A 75 28.65 10.63 11.39
C SER A 75 27.12 10.54 11.22
N ILE A 76 26.64 10.36 9.99
CA ILE A 76 25.21 10.18 9.70
C ILE A 76 24.68 8.90 10.36
N ILE A 77 25.41 7.79 10.23
CA ILE A 77 25.04 6.50 10.82
C ILE A 77 25.03 6.58 12.35
N GLN A 78 26.04 7.21 12.97
CA GLN A 78 26.10 7.40 14.42
C GLN A 78 24.95 8.29 14.94
N ALA A 79 24.61 9.36 14.22
CA ALA A 79 23.47 10.21 14.57
C ALA A 79 22.15 9.43 14.49
N TRP A 80 21.98 8.61 13.44
CA TRP A 80 20.84 7.70 13.30
C TRP A 80 20.77 6.69 14.44
N TRP A 81 21.88 6.06 14.79
CA TRP A 81 21.97 5.07 15.88
C TRP A 81 21.65 5.69 17.24
N ARG A 82 22.21 6.86 17.55
CA ARG A 82 21.92 7.60 18.80
C ARG A 82 20.44 7.97 18.89
N GLY A 83 19.87 8.51 17.81
CA GLY A 83 18.45 8.84 17.75
C GLY A 83 17.53 7.62 17.84
N LEU A 84 17.99 6.46 17.34
CA LEU A 84 17.25 5.19 17.43
C LEU A 84 17.29 4.62 18.85
N ARG A 85 18.46 4.63 19.52
CA ARG A 85 18.62 4.18 20.90
C ARG A 85 17.79 5.02 21.88
N TYR A 86 17.78 6.35 21.70
CA TYR A 86 16.93 7.26 22.49
C TYR A 86 15.44 6.98 22.28
N ARG A 87 14.99 6.80 21.03
CA ARG A 87 13.58 6.45 20.75
C ARG A 87 13.19 5.08 21.33
N LYS A 88 14.13 4.14 21.42
CA LYS A 88 13.94 2.82 22.06
C LYS A 88 13.81 2.94 23.58
N SER A 89 14.62 3.77 24.24
CA SER A 89 14.51 3.97 25.70
C SER A 89 13.19 4.65 26.08
N MET A 90 12.73 5.61 25.28
CA MET A 90 11.45 6.32 25.52
C MET A 90 10.21 5.53 25.06
N LEU A 91 10.40 4.36 24.47
CA LEU A 91 9.31 3.59 23.87
C LEU A 91 8.26 3.18 24.89
N GLN A 92 8.71 2.68 26.04
CA GLN A 92 7.82 2.15 27.06
C GLN A 92 6.97 3.26 27.69
N GLU A 93 7.60 4.38 28.04
CA GLU A 93 6.93 5.58 28.55
C GLU A 93 5.91 6.13 27.53
N HIS A 94 6.28 6.22 26.24
CA HIS A 94 5.34 6.66 25.21
C HIS A 94 4.17 5.70 25.05
N LYS A 95 4.39 4.38 25.13
CA LYS A 95 3.29 3.40 25.09
C LYS A 95 2.33 3.57 26.27
N GLU A 96 2.86 3.80 27.46
CA GLU A 96 2.07 3.98 28.68
C GLU A 96 1.26 5.29 28.65
N LYS A 97 1.88 6.41 28.24
CA LYS A 97 1.18 7.68 28.02
C LYS A 97 0.08 7.54 26.98
N LEU A 98 0.37 6.89 25.86
CA LEU A 98 -0.61 6.68 24.80
C LEU A 98 -1.76 5.80 25.30
N LYS A 99 -1.47 4.72 26.02
CA LYS A 99 -2.48 3.84 26.64
C LYS A 99 -3.36 4.59 27.65
N SER A 100 -2.79 5.50 28.44
CA SER A 100 -3.54 6.35 29.37
C SER A 100 -4.48 7.32 28.63
N CYS A 101 -3.99 8.04 27.61
CA CYS A 101 -4.86 8.90 26.78
C CYS A 101 -5.96 8.09 26.07
N VAL A 102 -5.65 6.87 25.62
CA VAL A 102 -6.61 5.94 25.02
C VAL A 102 -7.73 5.58 25.99
N LEU A 103 -7.39 5.27 27.24
CA LEU A 103 -8.37 4.94 28.28
C LEU A 103 -9.26 6.14 28.60
N GLN A 104 -8.67 7.32 28.75
CA GLN A 104 -9.42 8.57 29.01
C GLN A 104 -10.39 8.91 27.86
N LEU A 105 -9.98 8.73 26.61
CA LEU A 105 -10.85 8.95 25.45
C LEU A 105 -11.94 7.86 25.30
N ARG A 106 -11.69 6.63 25.76
CA ARG A 106 -12.68 5.53 25.78
C ARG A 106 -13.75 5.73 26.85
N GLU A 107 -13.33 6.18 28.03
CA GLU A 107 -14.21 6.31 29.19
C GLU A 107 -14.97 7.65 29.19
N ALA A 108 -14.58 8.61 28.35
CA ALA A 108 -15.30 9.86 28.20
C ALA A 108 -16.69 9.62 27.55
N PRO A 109 -17.81 9.83 28.28
CA PRO A 109 -19.15 9.69 27.73
C PRO A 109 -19.34 10.64 26.55
N CYS A 110 -20.08 10.23 25.51
CA CYS A 110 -20.51 11.15 24.46
C CYS A 110 -21.40 12.23 25.10
N SER A 111 -20.96 13.48 25.06
CA SER A 111 -21.70 14.65 25.55
C SER A 111 -22.12 15.54 24.39
N GLU A 112 -23.09 16.42 24.61
CA GLU A 112 -23.45 17.47 23.63
C GLU A 112 -22.26 18.39 23.29
N GLU A 113 -21.30 18.54 24.21
CA GLU A 113 -20.08 19.34 24.04
C GLU A 113 -18.96 18.65 23.25
N ASN A 114 -19.04 17.33 23.03
CA ASN A 114 -18.06 16.57 22.26
C ASN A 114 -18.75 15.43 21.49
N PRO A 115 -19.50 15.79 20.43
CA PRO A 115 -20.29 14.86 19.66
C PRO A 115 -19.41 13.82 18.97
N LYS A 116 -20.01 12.66 18.68
CA LYS A 116 -19.34 11.51 18.05
C LYS A 116 -18.63 11.87 16.73
N GLU A 117 -19.16 12.83 16.00
CA GLU A 117 -18.59 13.34 14.74
C GLU A 117 -17.27 14.09 14.95
N GLU A 118 -17.17 14.94 15.99
CA GLU A 118 -15.94 15.67 16.34
C GLU A 118 -14.82 14.73 16.80
N ARG A 119 -15.17 13.61 17.46
CA ARG A 119 -14.20 12.58 17.85
C ARG A 119 -13.55 11.86 16.66
N CYS A 120 -14.26 11.78 15.53
CA CYS A 120 -13.76 11.16 14.30
C CYS A 120 -12.98 12.13 13.41
N GLU A 121 -13.05 13.44 13.68
CA GLU A 121 -12.42 14.49 12.88
C GLU A 121 -10.90 14.30 12.70
N PRO A 122 -10.11 13.90 13.72
CA PRO A 122 -8.69 13.63 13.52
C PRO A 122 -8.40 12.48 12.55
N LEU A 123 -9.26 11.44 12.51
CA LEU A 123 -9.13 10.34 11.56
C LEU A 123 -9.49 10.81 10.15
N LYS A 124 -10.60 11.55 10.02
CA LYS A 124 -11.05 12.13 8.76
C LYS A 124 -9.99 13.04 8.15
N GLN A 125 -9.43 13.97 8.92
CA GLN A 125 -8.35 14.85 8.46
C GLN A 125 -7.11 14.08 8.00
N ARG A 126 -6.75 12.98 8.67
CA ARG A 126 -5.66 12.11 8.25
C ARG A 126 -5.96 11.40 6.93
N ILE A 127 -7.18 10.88 6.78
CA ILE A 127 -7.61 10.22 5.55
C ILE A 127 -7.59 11.21 4.39
N LEU A 128 -8.20 12.40 4.55
CA LEU A 128 -8.21 13.45 3.54
C LEU A 128 -6.78 13.82 3.11
N ARG A 129 -5.88 14.07 4.07
CA ARG A 129 -4.47 14.35 3.75
C ARG A 129 -3.80 13.24 2.95
N TYR A 130 -4.08 11.97 3.26
CA TYR A 130 -3.50 10.85 2.53
C TYR A 130 -4.11 10.70 1.13
N LEU A 131 -5.41 10.97 0.98
CA LEU A 131 -6.08 11.00 -0.31
C LEU A 131 -5.52 12.12 -1.21
N ASP A 132 -5.33 13.32 -0.68
CA ASP A 132 -4.71 14.44 -1.41
C ASP A 132 -3.30 14.07 -1.87
N GLY A 133 -2.51 13.44 -0.99
CA GLY A 133 -1.16 13.01 -1.34
C GLY A 133 -1.10 11.84 -2.34
N LEU A 134 -2.20 11.14 -2.63
CA LEU A 134 -2.26 10.20 -3.76
C LEU A 134 -2.20 10.93 -5.11
N LEU A 135 -2.64 12.19 -5.15
CA LEU A 135 -2.64 13.01 -6.36
C LEU A 135 -1.37 13.87 -6.51
N SER A 136 -0.45 13.82 -5.54
CA SER A 136 0.85 14.51 -5.58
C SER A 136 1.61 14.21 -6.88
N THR A 137 2.39 15.15 -7.41
CA THR A 137 3.25 14.88 -8.58
C THR A 137 4.43 13.94 -8.25
N VAL A 138 4.71 13.72 -6.96
CA VAL A 138 5.86 12.94 -6.49
C VAL A 138 5.46 11.48 -6.26
N LEU A 139 6.02 10.57 -7.06
CA LEU A 139 5.69 9.13 -7.01
C LEU A 139 5.95 8.48 -5.63
N THR A 140 7.03 8.89 -4.95
CA THR A 140 7.36 8.39 -3.60
C THR A 140 6.34 8.83 -2.56
N GLU A 141 5.76 10.02 -2.71
CA GLU A 141 4.68 10.50 -1.85
C GLU A 141 3.41 9.68 -2.09
N ARG A 142 2.99 9.49 -3.35
CA ARG A 142 1.85 8.64 -3.72
C ARG A 142 1.98 7.25 -3.10
N LYS A 143 3.16 6.63 -3.20
CA LYS A 143 3.47 5.33 -2.60
C LYS A 143 3.27 5.35 -1.08
N VAL A 144 3.84 6.34 -0.39
CA VAL A 144 3.75 6.45 1.07
C VAL A 144 2.31 6.62 1.51
N MET A 145 1.51 7.41 0.79
CA MET A 145 0.10 7.59 1.10
C MET A 145 -0.72 6.32 0.86
N ALA A 146 -0.50 5.62 -0.27
CA ALA A 146 -1.15 4.33 -0.54
C ALA A 146 -0.86 3.30 0.57
N LEU A 147 0.38 3.23 1.04
CA LEU A 147 0.76 2.34 2.16
C LEU A 147 0.12 2.76 3.49
N ARG A 148 -0.01 4.07 3.76
CA ARG A 148 -0.65 4.58 4.98
C ARG A 148 -2.15 4.30 4.98
N LEU A 149 -2.82 4.49 3.86
CA LEU A 149 -4.24 4.15 3.68
C LEU A 149 -4.48 2.65 3.86
N ASN A 150 -3.64 1.80 3.27
CA ASN A 150 -3.71 0.35 3.52
C ASN A 150 -3.62 -0.01 5.00
N ARG A 151 -2.64 0.57 5.71
CA ARG A 151 -2.49 0.31 7.15
C ARG A 151 -3.71 0.75 7.95
N LEU A 152 -4.33 1.87 7.57
CA LEU A 152 -5.57 2.32 8.21
C LEU A 152 -6.71 1.33 7.94
N ALA A 153 -6.87 0.88 6.69
CA ALA A 153 -7.87 -0.11 6.31
C ALA A 153 -7.68 -1.46 7.04
N ASP A 154 -6.43 -1.90 7.23
CA ASP A 154 -6.11 -3.12 7.99
C ASP A 154 -6.42 -3.00 9.49
N SER A 155 -6.40 -1.78 10.01
CA SER A 155 -6.51 -1.53 11.44
C SER A 155 -7.93 -1.26 11.94
N SER A 156 -8.84 -0.84 11.05
CA SER A 156 -10.17 -0.35 11.43
C SER A 156 -11.18 -0.32 10.29
N HIS A 157 -12.35 -0.91 10.53
CA HIS A 157 -13.52 -0.78 9.64
C HIS A 157 -14.05 0.66 9.56
N VAL A 158 -14.00 1.42 10.66
CA VAL A 158 -14.38 2.84 10.71
C VAL A 158 -13.48 3.67 9.79
N ALA A 159 -12.20 3.32 9.68
CA ALA A 159 -11.31 3.98 8.74
C ALA A 159 -11.69 3.68 7.29
N MET A 160 -12.12 2.46 6.97
CA MET A 160 -12.63 2.11 5.64
C MET A 160 -13.93 2.83 5.32
N GLU A 161 -14.86 2.89 6.27
CA GLU A 161 -16.11 3.65 6.13
C GLU A 161 -15.82 5.13 5.86
N CYS A 162 -14.96 5.74 6.68
CA CYS A 162 -14.55 7.13 6.50
C CYS A 162 -13.84 7.36 5.15
N MET A 163 -13.01 6.42 4.68
CA MET A 163 -12.42 6.48 3.34
C MET A 163 -13.49 6.48 2.24
N LEU A 164 -14.48 5.59 2.32
CA LEU A 164 -15.57 5.51 1.35
C LEU A 164 -16.39 6.80 1.33
N GLN A 165 -16.74 7.32 2.51
CA GLN A 165 -17.45 8.60 2.67
C GLN A 165 -16.69 9.77 2.05
N ASN A 166 -15.36 9.75 2.09
CA ASN A 166 -14.49 10.79 1.54
C ASN A 166 -13.95 10.44 0.13
N ARG A 167 -14.73 9.74 -0.69
CA ARG A 167 -14.45 9.48 -2.12
C ARG A 167 -13.11 8.77 -2.39
N ALA A 168 -12.66 7.88 -1.50
CA ALA A 168 -11.40 7.17 -1.71
C ALA A 168 -11.33 6.38 -3.03
N ILE A 169 -12.40 5.69 -3.43
CA ILE A 169 -12.40 4.89 -4.67
C ILE A 169 -12.15 5.78 -5.92
N PRO A 170 -12.92 6.86 -6.16
CA PRO A 170 -12.61 7.81 -7.23
C PRO A 170 -11.17 8.34 -7.21
N THR A 171 -10.68 8.79 -6.05
CA THR A 171 -9.31 9.33 -5.93
C THR A 171 -8.24 8.28 -6.23
N ILE A 172 -8.44 7.04 -5.81
CA ILE A 172 -7.54 5.93 -6.14
C ILE A 172 -7.54 5.68 -7.65
N LEU A 173 -8.71 5.67 -8.29
CA LEU A 173 -8.82 5.44 -9.73
C LEU A 173 -8.13 6.54 -10.54
N GLU A 174 -8.28 7.80 -10.13
CA GLU A 174 -7.56 8.94 -10.71
C GLU A 174 -6.05 8.82 -10.53
N CYS A 175 -5.60 8.42 -9.34
CA CYS A 175 -4.18 8.14 -9.11
C CYS A 175 -3.64 7.04 -10.04
N ILE A 176 -4.42 5.97 -10.26
CA ILE A 176 -4.03 4.85 -11.13
C ILE A 176 -4.05 5.23 -12.62
N SER A 177 -4.95 6.10 -13.09
CA SER A 177 -5.02 6.48 -14.51
C SER A 177 -3.74 7.14 -15.02
N ASP A 178 -3.01 7.81 -14.13
CA ASP A 178 -1.71 8.44 -14.44
C ASP A 178 -0.53 7.44 -14.42
N LEU A 179 -0.76 6.20 -13.99
CA LEU A 179 0.27 5.22 -13.68
C LEU A 179 0.26 4.06 -14.68
N ASN A 180 0.96 4.21 -15.81
CA ASN A 180 0.99 3.19 -16.85
C ASN A 180 2.28 3.17 -17.71
N ARG A 181 3.36 3.85 -17.27
CA ARG A 181 4.54 4.13 -18.11
C ARG A 181 5.86 3.49 -17.64
N SER A 182 5.95 2.91 -16.43
CA SER A 182 7.22 2.34 -15.95
C SER A 182 7.06 1.29 -14.83
N VAL A 183 8.11 0.47 -14.64
CA VAL A 183 8.23 -0.47 -13.50
C VAL A 183 8.12 0.26 -12.15
N ALA A 184 8.59 1.52 -12.07
CA ALA A 184 8.50 2.31 -10.85
C ALA A 184 7.04 2.57 -10.43
N HIS A 185 6.11 2.64 -11.38
CA HIS A 185 4.69 2.84 -11.08
C HIS A 185 4.08 1.65 -10.34
N LEU A 186 4.62 0.44 -10.51
CA LEU A 186 4.16 -0.75 -9.77
C LEU A 186 4.30 -0.60 -8.25
N TYR A 187 5.25 0.22 -7.78
CA TYR A 187 5.38 0.52 -6.35
C TYR A 187 4.19 1.27 -5.77
N VAL A 188 3.40 1.93 -6.61
CA VAL A 188 2.17 2.64 -6.24
C VAL A 188 0.94 1.82 -6.62
N ILE A 189 0.91 1.22 -7.81
CA ILE A 189 -0.22 0.42 -8.30
C ILE A 189 -0.53 -0.74 -7.35
N ARG A 190 0.47 -1.52 -6.93
CA ARG A 190 0.25 -2.68 -6.04
C ARG A 190 -0.52 -2.33 -4.77
N PRO A 191 -0.06 -1.41 -3.91
CA PRO A 191 -0.81 -1.07 -2.71
C PRO A 191 -2.19 -0.45 -3.02
N LEU A 192 -2.37 0.27 -4.14
CA LEU A 192 -3.69 0.79 -4.50
C LEU A 192 -4.67 -0.30 -4.92
N CYS A 193 -4.23 -1.31 -5.68
CA CYS A 193 -5.05 -2.47 -6.04
C CYS A 193 -5.50 -3.21 -4.77
N THR A 194 -4.56 -3.48 -3.86
CA THR A 194 -4.84 -4.11 -2.57
C THR A 194 -5.83 -3.28 -1.73
N LEU A 195 -5.71 -1.94 -1.75
CA LEU A 195 -6.63 -1.06 -1.03
C LEU A 195 -8.05 -1.13 -1.60
N ILE A 196 -8.21 -1.11 -2.93
CA ILE A 196 -9.52 -1.25 -3.57
C ILE A 196 -10.16 -2.58 -3.15
N VAL A 197 -9.42 -3.70 -3.19
CA VAL A 197 -9.95 -5.00 -2.76
C VAL A 197 -10.48 -4.92 -1.32
N LYS A 198 -9.71 -4.35 -0.38
CA LYS A 198 -10.13 -4.20 1.02
C LYS A 198 -11.42 -3.37 1.16
N LEU A 199 -11.51 -2.26 0.42
CA LEU A 199 -12.69 -1.40 0.44
C LEU A 199 -13.92 -2.11 -0.16
N LEU A 200 -13.77 -2.89 -1.22
CA LEU A 200 -14.86 -3.66 -1.85
C LEU A 200 -15.36 -4.84 -0.98
N LEU A 201 -14.49 -5.40 -0.15
CA LEU A 201 -14.86 -6.44 0.81
C LEU A 201 -15.67 -5.88 1.99
N TYR A 202 -15.62 -4.57 2.24
CA TYR A 202 -16.43 -3.92 3.27
C TYR A 202 -17.86 -3.66 2.80
N LYS A 203 -18.66 -4.73 2.79
CA LYS A 203 -20.03 -4.78 2.25
C LYS A 203 -21.04 -3.74 2.80
N PRO A 204 -21.04 -3.34 4.09
CA PRO A 204 -22.08 -2.48 4.63
C PRO A 204 -22.24 -1.14 3.91
N PHE A 205 -21.14 -0.56 3.42
CA PHE A 205 -21.11 0.80 2.88
C PHE A 205 -20.79 0.86 1.38
N VAL A 206 -20.07 -0.14 0.86
CA VAL A 206 -19.57 -0.12 -0.52
C VAL A 206 -20.68 -0.15 -1.57
N ASN A 207 -21.85 -0.70 -1.24
CA ASN A 207 -22.99 -0.78 -2.17
C ASN A 207 -23.51 0.60 -2.62
N LEU A 208 -23.37 1.62 -1.77
CA LEU A 208 -23.77 3.00 -2.08
C LEU A 208 -22.84 3.65 -3.13
N TYR A 209 -21.61 3.17 -3.27
CA TYR A 209 -20.59 3.79 -4.12
C TYR A 209 -20.32 3.00 -5.40
N VAL A 210 -20.39 1.66 -5.34
CA VAL A 210 -20.01 0.82 -6.47
C VAL A 210 -20.91 1.08 -7.66
N ASN A 211 -22.21 1.28 -7.50
CA ASN A 211 -23.12 1.50 -8.63
C ASN A 211 -22.70 2.70 -9.50
N ASP A 212 -22.28 3.80 -8.86
CA ASP A 212 -21.86 5.04 -9.53
C ASP A 212 -20.49 4.93 -10.21
N CYS A 213 -19.61 4.05 -9.72
CA CYS A 213 -18.26 3.90 -10.25
C CYS A 213 -17.95 2.53 -10.86
N LEU A 214 -18.94 1.65 -11.02
CA LEU A 214 -18.77 0.27 -11.50
C LEU A 214 -18.13 0.21 -12.88
N ASP A 215 -18.47 1.13 -13.78
CA ASP A 215 -17.81 1.28 -15.09
C ASP A 215 -16.31 1.50 -14.89
N LYS A 216 -15.95 2.58 -14.20
CA LYS A 216 -14.56 3.00 -14.03
C LYS A 216 -13.74 1.93 -13.31
N LEU A 217 -14.33 1.25 -12.32
CA LEU A 217 -13.70 0.13 -11.61
C LEU A 217 -13.44 -1.06 -12.53
N LEU A 218 -14.43 -1.48 -13.33
CA LEU A 218 -14.27 -2.60 -14.27
C LEU A 218 -13.27 -2.27 -15.38
N SER A 219 -13.40 -1.08 -15.96
CA SER A 219 -12.48 -0.57 -16.97
C SER A 219 -11.04 -0.57 -16.44
N ASN A 220 -10.83 0.03 -15.27
CA ASN A 220 -9.52 0.04 -14.62
C ASN A 220 -9.00 -1.38 -14.38
N ALA A 221 -9.83 -2.29 -13.85
CA ALA A 221 -9.40 -3.64 -13.55
C ALA A 221 -8.94 -4.41 -14.79
N ILE A 222 -9.71 -4.34 -15.87
CA ILE A 222 -9.35 -4.96 -17.15
C ILE A 222 -8.07 -4.34 -17.70
N HIS A 223 -7.97 -3.01 -17.75
CA HIS A 223 -6.77 -2.34 -18.25
C HIS A 223 -5.52 -2.65 -17.40
N GLN A 224 -5.65 -2.77 -16.07
CA GLN A 224 -4.54 -3.09 -15.19
C GLN A 224 -4.07 -4.55 -15.36
N ILE A 225 -4.98 -5.50 -15.60
CA ILE A 225 -4.59 -6.88 -15.96
C ILE A 225 -3.83 -6.89 -17.29
N HIS A 226 -4.31 -6.13 -18.29
CA HIS A 226 -3.64 -6.03 -19.58
C HIS A 226 -2.25 -5.40 -19.49
N ASN A 227 -2.14 -4.23 -18.84
CA ASN A 227 -0.90 -3.46 -18.78
C ASN A 227 0.15 -4.10 -17.88
N ASN A 228 -0.28 -4.84 -16.84
CA ASN A 228 0.61 -5.43 -15.84
C ASN A 228 0.49 -6.95 -15.80
N TYR A 229 0.26 -7.60 -16.94
CA TYR A 229 0.08 -9.06 -17.05
C TYR A 229 1.26 -9.88 -16.48
N ASN A 230 2.46 -9.28 -16.40
CA ASN A 230 3.64 -9.91 -15.82
C ASN A 230 3.66 -9.90 -14.28
N ASP A 231 2.86 -9.05 -13.62
CA ASP A 231 2.84 -8.90 -12.17
C ASP A 231 1.72 -9.74 -11.55
N SER A 232 2.08 -10.84 -10.89
CA SER A 232 1.10 -11.77 -10.30
C SER A 232 0.23 -11.13 -9.22
N ASN A 233 0.77 -10.16 -8.47
CA ASN A 233 0.03 -9.53 -7.37
C ASN A 233 -1.02 -8.57 -7.93
N VAL A 234 -0.64 -7.73 -8.90
CA VAL A 234 -1.58 -6.84 -9.58
C VAL A 234 -2.67 -7.67 -10.26
N VAL A 235 -2.30 -8.72 -11.02
CA VAL A 235 -3.28 -9.58 -11.69
C VAL A 235 -4.23 -10.22 -10.66
N SER A 236 -3.70 -10.76 -9.56
CA SER A 236 -4.54 -11.39 -8.53
C SER A 236 -5.50 -10.40 -7.87
N ASP A 237 -5.04 -9.20 -7.51
CA ASP A 237 -5.89 -8.18 -6.90
C ASP A 237 -6.99 -7.72 -7.87
N GLN A 238 -6.66 -7.53 -9.15
CA GLN A 238 -7.65 -7.14 -10.16
C GLN A 238 -8.68 -8.23 -10.43
N ILE A 239 -8.30 -9.50 -10.37
CA ILE A 239 -9.25 -10.61 -10.43
C ILE A 239 -10.19 -10.60 -9.23
N ASN A 240 -9.67 -10.31 -8.03
CA ASN A 240 -10.50 -10.18 -6.83
C ASN A 240 -11.46 -8.99 -6.97
N ILE A 241 -11.00 -7.86 -7.51
CA ILE A 241 -11.88 -6.72 -7.83
C ILE A 241 -13.00 -7.17 -8.78
N ILE A 242 -12.69 -7.83 -9.90
CA ILE A 242 -13.71 -8.32 -10.85
C ILE A 242 -14.69 -9.30 -10.20
N LYS A 243 -14.21 -10.20 -9.33
CA LYS A 243 -15.08 -11.12 -8.58
C LYS A 243 -16.04 -10.35 -7.68
N GLU A 244 -15.56 -9.40 -6.89
CA GLU A 244 -16.40 -8.60 -6.01
C GLU A 244 -17.42 -7.78 -6.81
N LEU A 245 -17.02 -7.24 -7.96
CA LEU A 245 -17.91 -6.45 -8.83
C LEU A 245 -18.95 -7.32 -9.56
N SER A 246 -18.72 -8.63 -9.70
CA SER A 246 -19.64 -9.53 -10.38
C SER A 246 -21.00 -9.71 -9.66
N TYR A 247 -21.07 -9.32 -8.39
CA TYR A 247 -22.31 -9.34 -7.60
C TYR A 247 -23.21 -8.12 -7.81
N TYR A 248 -22.74 -7.09 -8.52
CA TYR A 248 -23.49 -5.83 -8.69
C TYR A 248 -24.33 -5.82 -9.96
N SER A 249 -25.50 -5.17 -9.89
CA SER A 249 -26.38 -4.98 -11.04
C SER A 249 -25.67 -4.23 -12.16
N GLY A 250 -25.92 -4.64 -13.41
CA GLY A 250 -25.29 -4.04 -14.60
C GLY A 250 -23.86 -4.51 -14.87
N PHE A 251 -23.26 -5.38 -14.04
CA PHE A 251 -21.92 -5.93 -14.29
C PHE A 251 -21.79 -6.55 -15.68
N ALA A 252 -22.71 -7.44 -16.07
CA ALA A 252 -22.65 -8.13 -17.36
C ALA A 252 -22.84 -7.20 -18.56
N GLU A 253 -23.62 -6.12 -18.41
CA GLU A 253 -23.81 -5.09 -19.45
C GLU A 253 -22.54 -4.25 -19.61
N LYS A 254 -21.96 -3.80 -18.50
CA LYS A 254 -20.72 -3.01 -18.49
C LYS A 254 -19.52 -3.80 -19.00
N MET A 255 -19.38 -5.08 -18.61
CA MET A 255 -18.34 -5.96 -19.15
C MET A 255 -18.41 -6.11 -20.67
N ARG A 256 -19.64 -6.19 -21.24
CA ARG A 256 -19.85 -6.24 -22.69
C ARG A 256 -19.52 -4.91 -23.36
N ALA A 257 -19.95 -3.79 -22.76
CA ALA A 257 -19.64 -2.45 -23.26
C ALA A 257 -18.13 -2.16 -23.31
N LEU A 258 -17.34 -2.78 -22.42
CA LEU A 258 -15.87 -2.71 -22.41
C LEU A 258 -15.20 -3.61 -23.46
N HIS A 259 -15.97 -4.25 -24.35
CA HIS A 259 -15.47 -5.18 -25.36
C HIS A 259 -14.55 -6.27 -24.79
N PHE A 260 -14.96 -6.86 -23.66
CA PHE A 260 -14.16 -7.84 -22.91
C PHE A 260 -13.64 -9.01 -23.77
N ASP A 261 -14.35 -9.39 -24.83
CA ASP A 261 -13.91 -10.43 -25.78
C ASP A 261 -12.58 -10.09 -26.46
N TRP A 262 -12.35 -8.81 -26.78
CA TRP A 262 -11.07 -8.35 -27.34
C TRP A 262 -9.92 -8.54 -26.33
N PHE A 263 -10.15 -8.21 -25.06
CA PHE A 263 -9.17 -8.42 -24.00
C PHE A 263 -8.87 -9.91 -23.79
N MET A 264 -9.89 -10.77 -23.87
CA MET A 264 -9.71 -12.22 -23.75
C MET A 264 -8.79 -12.80 -24.82
N GLN A 265 -8.80 -12.27 -26.05
CA GLN A 265 -7.85 -12.66 -27.09
C GLN A 265 -6.40 -12.30 -26.70
N LYS A 266 -6.18 -11.12 -26.12
CA LYS A 266 -4.85 -10.70 -25.61
C LYS A 266 -4.43 -11.54 -24.40
N TYR A 267 -5.34 -11.79 -23.47
CA TYR A 267 -5.08 -12.64 -22.30
C TYR A 267 -4.70 -14.06 -22.68
N LYS A 268 -5.31 -14.63 -23.72
CA LYS A 268 -4.90 -15.93 -24.26
C LYS A 268 -3.44 -15.94 -24.72
N GLN A 269 -2.97 -14.87 -25.36
CA GLN A 269 -1.59 -14.75 -25.83
C GLN A 269 -0.59 -14.65 -24.67
N HIS A 270 -0.93 -13.90 -23.62
CA HIS A 270 -0.07 -13.65 -22.47
C HIS A 270 -0.08 -14.79 -21.45
N PHE A 271 -1.26 -15.26 -21.05
CA PHE A 271 -1.42 -16.25 -19.98
C PHE A 271 -1.50 -17.69 -20.49
N GLY A 272 -1.90 -17.92 -21.75
CA GLY A 272 -2.06 -19.27 -22.30
C GLY A 272 -0.76 -20.07 -22.43
N LYS A 273 0.39 -19.39 -22.35
CA LYS A 273 1.74 -19.99 -22.37
C LYS A 273 2.26 -20.32 -20.97
N LEU A 274 1.56 -19.89 -19.92
CA LEU A 274 2.00 -20.11 -18.55
C LEU A 274 1.72 -21.54 -18.10
N LYS A 275 2.53 -22.03 -17.17
CA LYS A 275 2.33 -23.35 -16.55
C LYS A 275 1.11 -23.32 -15.63
N GLN A 276 0.47 -24.47 -15.44
CA GLN A 276 -0.75 -24.58 -14.63
C GLN A 276 -0.57 -24.16 -13.16
N ASN A 277 0.65 -24.25 -12.63
CA ASN A 277 0.98 -23.85 -11.27
C ASN A 277 1.23 -22.34 -11.12
N ASP A 278 1.25 -21.56 -12.22
CA ASP A 278 1.40 -20.12 -12.16
C ASP A 278 0.09 -19.47 -11.67
N PRO A 279 0.11 -18.60 -10.65
CA PRO A 279 -1.10 -17.94 -10.14
C PRO A 279 -1.83 -17.12 -11.22
N ARG A 280 -1.11 -16.60 -12.23
CA ARG A 280 -1.69 -15.87 -13.35
C ARG A 280 -2.43 -16.78 -14.33
N PHE A 281 -2.06 -18.07 -14.39
CA PHE A 281 -2.83 -19.05 -15.15
C PHE A 281 -4.20 -19.32 -14.50
N ASN A 282 -4.26 -19.36 -13.16
CA ASN A 282 -5.52 -19.47 -12.43
C ASN A 282 -6.41 -18.24 -12.62
N ALA A 283 -5.82 -17.04 -12.63
CA ALA A 283 -6.52 -15.80 -13.00
C ALA A 283 -7.13 -15.89 -14.41
N TYR A 284 -6.35 -16.35 -15.40
CA TYR A 284 -6.85 -16.54 -16.76
C TYR A 284 -7.99 -17.57 -16.84
N ARG A 285 -7.88 -18.71 -16.13
CA ARG A 285 -8.95 -19.71 -16.06
C ARG A 285 -10.25 -19.13 -15.51
N PHE A 286 -10.16 -18.29 -14.48
CA PHE A 286 -11.30 -17.55 -13.95
C PHE A 286 -11.95 -16.65 -15.03
N LEU A 287 -11.14 -15.87 -15.76
CA LEU A 287 -11.63 -14.98 -16.83
C LEU A 287 -12.28 -15.76 -17.99
N CYS A 288 -11.75 -16.92 -18.38
CA CYS A 288 -12.39 -17.80 -19.37
C CYS A 288 -13.76 -18.29 -18.90
N ASN A 289 -13.88 -18.71 -17.65
CA ASN A 289 -15.15 -19.15 -17.09
C ASN A 289 -16.16 -17.98 -17.01
N LEU A 290 -15.67 -16.79 -16.66
CA LEU A 290 -16.47 -15.57 -16.66
C LEU A 290 -17.01 -15.25 -18.06
N GLN A 291 -16.16 -15.30 -19.09
CA GLN A 291 -16.56 -15.08 -20.49
C GLN A 291 -17.66 -16.05 -20.93
N LYS A 292 -17.52 -17.35 -20.61
CA LYS A 292 -18.57 -18.35 -20.91
C LYS A 292 -19.90 -18.00 -20.25
N ARG A 293 -19.88 -17.57 -18.98
CA ARG A 293 -21.10 -17.14 -18.27
C ARG A 293 -21.73 -15.94 -18.96
N LEU A 294 -20.95 -14.92 -19.31
CA LEU A 294 -21.44 -13.72 -19.99
C LEU A 294 -22.11 -14.06 -21.34
N ASN A 295 -21.56 -15.03 -22.08
CA ASN A 295 -22.13 -15.47 -23.36
C ASN A 295 -23.44 -16.27 -23.18
N ASN A 296 -23.54 -17.09 -22.13
CA ASN A 296 -24.75 -17.87 -21.85
C ASN A 296 -25.95 -16.99 -21.47
N PHE A 297 -25.73 -15.82 -20.87
CA PHE A 297 -26.81 -14.84 -20.61
C PHE A 297 -27.42 -14.24 -21.87
N VAL A 298 -26.75 -14.32 -23.02
CA VAL A 298 -27.25 -13.82 -24.31
C VAL A 298 -28.28 -14.78 -24.92
N VAL A 299 -28.11 -16.09 -24.71
CA VAL A 299 -28.98 -17.10 -25.29
C VAL A 299 -30.39 -17.03 -24.67
N ILE A 300 -30.50 -16.73 -23.37
CA ILE A 300 -31.78 -16.74 -22.64
C ILE A 300 -32.64 -15.48 -22.90
N LYS A 301 -32.06 -14.38 -23.43
CA LYS A 301 -32.81 -13.15 -23.74
C LYS A 301 -33.32 -13.08 -25.19
N ASN A 302 -32.92 -14.04 -26.03
CA ASN A 302 -33.28 -14.08 -27.46
C ASN A 302 -34.28 -15.20 -27.80
N ASP A 303 -34.78 -15.91 -26.78
CA ASP A 303 -35.94 -16.81 -26.84
C ASP A 303 -37.13 -16.14 -26.13
#